data_AF-A0A926CR93-F1
#
_entry.id   AF-A0A926CR93-F1
#
_cell.length_a   1.000
_cell.length_b   1.000
_cell.length_c   1.000
_cell.angle_alpha   90.00
_cell.angle_beta   90.00
_cell.angle_gamma   90.00
#
_symmetry.space_group_name_H-M   'P 1'
#
loop_
_entity.id
_entity.type
_entity.pdbx_description
1 polymer ?
#
loop_
_entity_poly.entity_id
_entity_poly.type
_entity_poly.pdbx_seq_one_letter_code
_entity_poly.pdbx_strand_id
1 'polypeptide(L)'
;NLLKRKIQSSVSGLDELGIAFDYDGDVTAEDAHQILDKITGLHSRALSVANRATNPERAESLRQFAGNLNKSFYAFEPDFFQQNLLRIVDDVISVIKGSIQLWPTLVEICYFEKSRRGLPATKVKNRKK
;
A
#
# COMPACT_ATOMS: atom_id res chain seq x y z
N ASN A 1 -2.23 6.81 -9.81
CA ASN A 1 -1.65 5.94 -8.77
C ASN A 1 -1.51 4.55 -9.39
N LEU A 2 -0.30 4.00 -9.50
CA LEU A 2 0.00 2.84 -10.35
C LEU A 2 -0.72 1.57 -9.87
N LEU A 3 -0.53 1.23 -8.58
CA LEU A 3 -1.15 0.07 -7.93
C LEU A 3 -2.67 0.10 -8.06
N LYS A 4 -3.28 1.26 -7.78
CA LYS A 4 -4.73 1.44 -7.95
C LYS A 4 -5.20 1.07 -9.36
N ARG A 5 -4.48 1.50 -10.41
CA ARG A 5 -4.85 1.17 -11.79
C ARG A 5 -4.72 -0.33 -12.07
N LYS A 6 -3.62 -0.95 -11.62
CA LYS A 6 -3.35 -2.38 -11.81
C LYS A 6 -4.39 -3.26 -11.10
N ILE A 7 -4.70 -2.97 -9.85
CA ILE A 7 -5.75 -3.64 -9.07
C ILE A 7 -7.11 -3.50 -9.76
N GLN A 8 -7.43 -2.30 -10.26
CA GLN A 8 -8.71 -2.06 -10.96
C GLN A 8 -8.79 -2.80 -12.30
N SER A 9 -7.69 -2.89 -13.05
CA SER A 9 -7.65 -3.61 -14.32
C SER A 9 -7.65 -5.14 -14.16
N SER A 10 -7.31 -5.65 -12.98
CA SER A 10 -7.24 -7.08 -12.69
C SER A 10 -8.47 -7.63 -11.98
N VAL A 11 -9.54 -6.84 -11.80
CA VAL A 11 -10.76 -7.31 -11.16
C VAL A 11 -11.35 -8.44 -12.02
N SER A 12 -11.46 -9.63 -11.44
CA SER A 12 -11.90 -10.86 -12.11
C SER A 12 -13.31 -11.28 -11.70
N GLY A 13 -13.80 -10.77 -10.56
CA GLY A 13 -15.16 -11.03 -10.09
C GLY A 13 -15.62 -10.01 -9.04
N LEU A 14 -16.92 -9.75 -9.02
CA LEU A 14 -17.60 -8.95 -8.01
C LEU A 14 -18.75 -9.79 -7.46
N ASP A 15 -18.67 -10.10 -6.17
CA ASP A 15 -19.67 -10.92 -5.46
C ASP A 15 -20.42 -10.04 -4.44
N GLU A 16 -21.55 -10.52 -3.91
CA GLU A 16 -22.43 -9.75 -3.00
C GLU A 16 -21.72 -9.16 -1.77
N LEU A 17 -20.61 -9.77 -1.32
CA LEU A 17 -19.83 -9.34 -0.15
C LEU A 17 -18.32 -9.22 -0.41
N GLY A 18 -17.87 -9.30 -1.66
CA GLY A 18 -16.44 -9.40 -1.96
C GLY A 18 -16.04 -8.90 -3.35
N ILE A 19 -14.75 -8.59 -3.49
CA ILE A 19 -14.12 -8.26 -4.78
C ILE A 19 -13.00 -9.27 -4.99
N ALA A 20 -13.06 -10.01 -6.09
CA ALA A 20 -11.98 -10.87 -6.55
C ALA A 20 -11.14 -10.12 -7.59
N PHE A 21 -9.82 -10.19 -7.46
CA PHE A 21 -8.89 -9.62 -8.43
C PHE A 21 -7.64 -10.48 -8.54
N ASP A 22 -7.16 -10.65 -9.77
CA ASP A 22 -6.07 -11.58 -10.11
C ASP A 22 -4.71 -10.88 -10.14
N TYR A 23 -4.61 -9.66 -9.58
CA TYR A 23 -3.33 -8.98 -9.48
C TYR A 23 -2.48 -9.62 -8.38
N ASP A 24 -1.41 -10.30 -8.78
CA ASP A 24 -0.49 -11.01 -7.90
C ASP A 24 0.68 -10.18 -7.39
N GLY A 25 0.68 -8.87 -7.65
CA GLY A 25 1.79 -8.00 -7.23
C GLY A 25 2.79 -7.69 -8.33
N ASP A 26 2.63 -8.25 -9.53
CA ASP A 26 3.55 -8.05 -10.66
C ASP A 26 3.86 -6.55 -10.92
N VAL A 27 5.11 -6.18 -10.61
CA VAL A 27 5.74 -4.92 -10.97
C VAL A 27 6.70 -5.21 -12.12
N THR A 28 6.37 -4.69 -13.31
CA THR A 28 7.27 -4.82 -14.46
C THR A 28 8.48 -3.90 -14.33
N ALA A 29 9.54 -4.15 -15.11
CA ALA A 29 10.66 -3.22 -15.19
C ALA A 29 10.20 -1.82 -15.62
N GLU A 30 9.23 -1.73 -16.53
CA GLU A 30 8.63 -0.47 -16.98
C GLU A 30 7.92 0.27 -15.84
N ASP A 31 7.18 -0.45 -14.99
CA ASP A 31 6.53 0.12 -13.80
C ASP A 31 7.56 0.72 -12.81
N ALA A 32 8.67 0.00 -12.60
CA ALA A 32 9.76 0.48 -11.76
C ALA A 32 10.40 1.74 -12.35
N HIS A 33 10.68 1.77 -13.66
CA HIS A 33 11.19 2.96 -14.34
C HIS A 33 10.24 4.15 -14.22
N GLN A 34 8.93 3.95 -14.43
CA GLN A 34 7.95 5.05 -14.29
C GLN A 34 7.86 5.62 -12.87
N ILE A 35 8.09 4.81 -11.84
CA ILE A 35 8.14 5.28 -10.46
C ILE A 35 9.46 6.01 -10.22
N LEU A 36 10.57 5.45 -10.68
CA LEU A 36 11.89 6.06 -10.57
C LEU A 36 11.93 7.44 -11.24
N ASP A 37 11.37 7.57 -12.43
CA ASP A 37 11.26 8.84 -13.16
C ASP A 37 10.47 9.90 -12.38
N LYS A 38 9.38 9.49 -11.71
CA LYS A 38 8.58 10.40 -10.89
C LYS A 38 9.32 10.87 -9.65
N ILE A 39 10.04 9.97 -8.98
CA ILE A 39 10.88 10.32 -7.84
C ILE A 39 12.00 11.25 -8.34
N THR A 40 12.55 11.01 -9.53
CA THR A 40 13.64 11.81 -10.13
C THR A 40 13.15 13.22 -10.44
N GLY A 41 11.98 13.33 -11.05
CA GLY A 41 11.31 14.60 -11.26
C GLY A 41 10.97 15.32 -9.95
N LEU A 42 10.61 14.61 -8.88
CA LEU A 42 10.38 15.21 -7.56
C LEU A 42 11.67 15.72 -6.92
N HIS A 43 12.75 14.94 -6.97
CA HIS A 43 14.07 15.34 -6.49
C HIS A 43 14.56 16.60 -7.20
N SER A 44 14.53 16.62 -8.54
CA SER A 44 14.94 17.77 -9.34
C SER A 44 14.10 19.02 -9.04
N ARG A 45 12.79 18.87 -8.83
CA ARG A 45 11.92 19.98 -8.41
C ARG A 45 12.25 20.47 -7.01
N ALA A 46 12.49 19.57 -6.05
CA ALA A 46 12.85 19.94 -4.68
C ALA A 46 14.13 20.79 -4.66
N LEU A 47 15.16 20.39 -5.41
CA LEU A 47 16.39 21.16 -5.58
C LEU A 47 16.15 22.51 -6.28
N SER A 48 15.37 22.51 -7.36
CA SER A 48 15.06 23.76 -8.07
C SER A 48 14.30 24.75 -7.18
N VAL A 49 13.39 24.28 -6.32
CA VAL A 49 12.64 25.15 -5.40
C VAL A 49 13.54 25.59 -4.25
N ALA A 50 14.41 24.71 -3.74
CA ALA A 50 15.40 25.08 -2.72
C ALA A 50 16.33 26.22 -3.20
N ASN A 51 16.75 26.18 -4.47
CA ASN A 51 17.62 27.20 -5.05
C ASN A 51 16.92 28.55 -5.26
N ARG A 52 15.58 28.55 -5.38
CA ARG A 52 14.78 29.77 -5.58
C ARG A 52 14.09 30.24 -4.30
N ALA A 53 14.24 29.50 -3.20
CA ALA A 53 13.59 29.82 -1.94
C ALA A 53 14.28 31.01 -1.28
N THR A 54 13.51 32.05 -0.99
CA THR A 54 13.95 33.24 -0.26
C THR A 54 14.08 33.01 1.24
N ASN A 55 13.39 32.01 1.80
CA ASN A 55 13.50 31.61 3.20
C ASN A 55 14.63 30.56 3.35
N PRO A 56 15.69 30.83 4.14
CA PRO A 56 16.80 29.91 4.36
C PRO A 56 16.40 28.56 5.00
N GLU A 57 15.50 28.55 5.98
CA GLU A 57 15.01 27.31 6.62
C GLU A 57 14.24 26.43 5.64
N ARG A 58 13.41 27.07 4.79
CA ARG A 58 12.68 26.35 3.74
C ARG A 58 13.64 25.78 2.70
N ALA A 59 14.66 26.54 2.30
CA ALA A 59 15.68 26.08 1.37
C ALA A 59 16.41 24.85 1.94
N GLU A 60 16.80 24.90 3.21
CA GLU A 60 17.50 23.81 3.87
C GLU A 60 16.60 22.57 4.04
N SER A 61 15.35 22.73 4.46
CA SER A 61 14.38 21.64 4.55
C SER A 61 14.18 20.93 3.21
N LEU A 62 14.12 21.70 2.11
CA LEU A 62 13.98 21.15 0.76
C LEU A 62 15.25 20.43 0.29
N ARG A 63 16.45 20.91 0.66
CA ARG A 63 17.71 20.20 0.39
C ARG A 63 17.81 18.92 1.17
N GLN A 64 17.43 18.91 2.45
CA GLN A 64 17.38 17.69 3.26
C GLN A 64 16.37 16.69 2.70
N PHE A 65 15.20 17.16 2.30
CA PHE A 65 14.20 16.32 1.61
C PHE A 65 14.77 15.71 0.32
N ALA A 66 15.42 16.51 -0.53
CA ALA A 66 16.08 16.01 -1.74
C ALA A 66 17.20 15.01 -1.42
N GLY A 67 18.04 15.29 -0.42
CA GLY A 67 19.09 14.38 0.03
C GLY A 67 18.54 13.05 0.55
N ASN A 68 17.40 13.08 1.25
CA ASN A 68 16.71 11.88 1.71
C ASN A 68 16.14 11.09 0.54
N LEU A 69 15.51 11.73 -0.45
CA LEU A 69 15.08 11.07 -1.69
C LEU A 69 16.27 10.38 -2.37
N ASN A 70 17.40 11.07 -2.50
CA ASN A 70 18.62 10.52 -3.10
C ASN A 70 19.10 9.25 -2.37
N LYS A 71 19.21 9.32 -1.05
CA LYS A 71 19.65 8.19 -0.21
C LYS A 71 18.68 7.01 -0.24
N SER A 72 17.37 7.28 -0.23
CA SER A 72 16.34 6.23 -0.17
C SER A 72 16.14 5.52 -1.50
N PHE A 73 16.41 6.17 -2.64
CA PHE A 73 16.01 5.64 -3.96
C PHE A 73 17.14 5.55 -5.00
N TYR A 74 18.29 6.23 -4.80
CA TYR A 74 19.34 6.38 -5.83
C TYR A 74 20.74 6.01 -5.35
N ALA A 75 20.94 5.79 -4.05
CA ALA A 75 22.22 5.31 -3.53
C ALA A 75 22.51 3.84 -3.91
N PHE A 76 21.62 3.21 -4.67
CA PHE A 76 21.70 1.81 -5.09
C PHE A 76 21.48 1.70 -6.60
N GLU A 77 22.03 0.65 -7.21
CA GLU A 77 21.88 0.36 -8.64
C GLU A 77 20.39 0.25 -9.05
N PRO A 78 20.01 0.63 -10.28
CA PRO A 78 18.61 0.59 -10.75
C PRO A 78 17.91 -0.76 -10.50
N ASP A 79 18.65 -1.86 -10.63
CA ASP A 79 18.14 -3.22 -10.38
C ASP A 79 17.75 -3.44 -8.91
N PHE A 80 18.46 -2.80 -7.98
CA PHE A 80 18.13 -2.85 -6.55
C PHE A 80 16.82 -2.12 -6.27
N PHE A 81 16.57 -0.98 -6.91
CA PHE A 81 15.30 -0.27 -6.76
C PHE A 81 14.13 -1.14 -7.24
N GLN A 82 14.27 -1.81 -8.38
CA GLN A 82 13.26 -2.73 -8.90
C GLN A 82 12.98 -3.90 -7.94
N GLN A 83 14.01 -4.53 -7.38
CA GLN A 83 13.86 -5.63 -6.41
C GLN A 83 13.18 -5.18 -5.10
N ASN A 84 13.51 -3.98 -4.61
CA ASN A 84 12.87 -3.46 -3.40
C ASN A 84 11.42 -3.06 -3.63
N LEU A 85 11.13 -2.50 -4.79
CA LEU A 85 9.77 -2.15 -5.17
C LEU A 85 8.89 -3.39 -5.30
N LEU A 86 9.37 -4.46 -5.94
CA LEU A 86 8.67 -5.75 -6.02
C LEU A 86 8.28 -6.26 -4.64
N ARG A 87 9.24 -6.33 -3.70
CA ARG A 87 8.99 -6.81 -2.33
C ARG A 87 7.93 -6.00 -1.58
N ILE A 88 8.02 -4.66 -1.66
CA ILE A 88 7.05 -3.78 -0.99
C ILE A 88 5.65 -3.95 -1.58
N VAL A 89 5.56 -4.09 -2.91
CA VAL A 89 4.28 -4.29 -3.58
C VAL A 89 3.69 -5.65 -3.21
N ASP A 90 4.49 -6.72 -3.23
CA ASP A 90 4.05 -8.05 -2.82
C ASP A 90 3.50 -8.05 -1.37
N ASP A 91 4.22 -7.42 -0.43
CA ASP A 91 3.79 -7.31 0.97
C ASP A 91 2.44 -6.57 1.08
N VAL A 92 2.30 -5.43 0.41
CA VAL A 92 1.07 -4.62 0.46
C VAL A 92 -0.10 -5.33 -0.22
N ILE A 93 0.12 -5.97 -1.36
CA ILE A 93 -0.92 -6.72 -2.07
C ILE A 93 -1.35 -7.95 -1.27
N SER A 94 -0.43 -8.64 -0.61
CA SER A 94 -0.74 -9.74 0.29
C SER A 94 -1.63 -9.28 1.45
N VAL A 95 -1.33 -8.13 2.07
CA VAL A 95 -2.17 -7.55 3.13
C VAL A 95 -3.56 -7.17 2.63
N ILE A 96 -3.65 -6.58 1.42
CA ILE A 96 -4.94 -6.22 0.82
C ILE A 96 -5.78 -7.47 0.54
N LYS A 97 -5.19 -8.50 -0.08
CA LYS A 97 -5.87 -9.78 -0.34
C LYS A 97 -6.34 -10.42 0.97
N GLY A 98 -5.48 -10.50 1.98
CA GLY A 98 -5.85 -11.03 3.30
C GLY A 98 -6.98 -10.24 3.97
N SER A 99 -6.95 -8.91 3.89
CA SER A 99 -7.99 -8.06 4.46
C SER A 99 -9.35 -8.25 3.77
N ILE A 100 -9.35 -8.39 2.43
CA ILE A 100 -10.57 -8.62 1.64
C ILE A 100 -11.12 -10.03 1.89
N GLN A 101 -10.26 -11.04 2.07
CA GLN A 101 -10.71 -12.40 2.41
C GLN A 101 -11.32 -12.49 3.81
N LEU A 102 -10.83 -11.70 4.77
CA LEU A 102 -11.37 -11.66 6.13
C LEU A 102 -12.68 -10.86 6.23
N TRP A 103 -12.94 -9.98 5.27
CA TRP A 103 -14.07 -9.05 5.32
C TRP A 103 -15.45 -9.75 5.38
N PRO A 104 -15.78 -10.75 4.53
CA PRO A 104 -17.05 -11.46 4.62
C PRO A 104 -17.30 -12.08 6.01
N THR A 105 -16.27 -12.72 6.58
CA THR A 105 -16.34 -13.33 7.91
C THR A 105 -16.61 -12.29 9.00
N LEU A 106 -15.96 -11.12 8.93
CA LEU A 106 -16.22 -10.03 9.89
C LEU A 106 -17.64 -9.48 9.76
N VAL A 107 -18.14 -9.31 8.53
CA VAL A 107 -19.52 -8.88 8.27
C VAL A 107 -20.52 -9.90 8.82
N GLU A 108 -20.29 -11.20 8.59
CA GLU A 108 -21.12 -12.26 9.15
C GLU A 108 -21.11 -12.25 10.68
N ILE A 109 -19.95 -12.13 11.33
CA ILE A 109 -19.85 -12.04 12.79
C ILE A 109 -20.66 -10.85 13.32
N CYS A 110 -20.51 -9.66 12.71
CA CYS A 110 -21.27 -8.48 13.11
C CYS A 110 -22.78 -8.66 12.89
N TYR A 111 -23.18 -9.31 11.80
CA TYR A 111 -24.59 -9.60 11.51
C TYR A 111 -25.18 -10.62 12.49
N PHE A 112 -24.45 -11.70 12.79
CA PHE A 112 -24.83 -12.69 13.78
C PHE A 112 -24.87 -12.09 15.19
N GLU A 113 -23.90 -11.27 15.58
CA GLU A 113 -23.89 -10.59 16.88
C GLU A 113 -25.12 -9.69 17.04
N LYS A 114 -25.42 -8.88 16.01
CA LYS A 114 -26.62 -8.02 15.98
C LYS A 114 -27.90 -8.85 16.07
N SER A 115 -27.97 -9.97 15.35
CA SER A 115 -29.13 -10.87 15.33
C SER A 115 -29.28 -11.70 16.62
N ARG A 116 -28.20 -11.87 17.40
CA ARG A 116 -28.20 -12.57 18.69
C ARG A 116 -28.65 -11.70 19.87
N ARG A 117 -28.76 -10.38 19.71
CA ARG A 117 -29.29 -9.50 20.77
C ARG A 117 -30.77 -9.84 21.02
N GLY A 118 -31.01 -10.66 22.04
CA GLY A 118 -32.35 -11.11 22.44
C GLY A 118 -32.53 -12.64 22.46
N LEU A 119 -31.57 -13.41 21.94
CA LEU A 119 -31.61 -14.88 22.05
C LEU A 119 -31.13 -15.34 23.43
N PRO A 120 -31.77 -16.35 24.05
CA PRO A 120 -31.37 -16.86 25.36
C PRO A 120 -29.94 -17.40 25.31
N ALA A 121 -29.05 -16.82 26.13
CA ALA A 121 -27.67 -17.26 26.25
C ALA A 121 -27.54 -18.34 27.34
N THR A 122 -27.18 -19.56 26.94
CA THR A 122 -26.89 -20.65 27.88
C THR A 122 -25.44 -20.55 28.37
N LYS A 123 -25.22 -20.39 29.67
CA LYS A 123 -23.88 -20.47 30.26
C LYS A 123 -23.33 -21.89 30.12
N VAL A 124 -22.29 -22.04 29.31
CA VAL A 124 -21.55 -23.30 29.20
C VAL A 124 -20.59 -23.39 30.39
N LYS A 125 -20.75 -24.40 31.25
CA LYS A 125 -19.87 -24.63 32.42
C LYS A 125 -18.55 -25.25 31.96
N ASN A 126 -17.72 -24.48 31.25
CA ASN A 126 -16.38 -24.93 30.88
C ASN A 126 -15.57 -25.19 32.16
N ARG A 127 -15.18 -26.44 32.39
CA ARG A 127 -14.25 -26.80 33.47
C ARG A 127 -12.89 -26.18 33.13
N LYS A 128 -12.36 -25.35 34.03
CA LYS A 128 -10.97 -24.89 33.93
C LYS A 128 -10.07 -26.12 34.01
N LYS A 129 -9.23 -26.33 33.00
CA LYS A 129 -8.11 -27.27 33.06
C LYS A 129 -7.01 -26.68 33.93
#